data_AF-A0A956IRG8-F1
#
_entry.id   AF-A0A956IRG8-F1
#
_cell.length_a   1.000
_cell.length_b   1.000
_cell.length_c   1.000
_cell.angle_alpha   90.00
_cell.angle_beta   90.00
_cell.angle_gamma   90.00
#
_symmetry.space_group_name_H-M   'P 1'
#
loop_
_entity.id
_entity.type
_entity.pdbx_description
1 polymer ?
#
loop_
_entity_poly.entity_id
_entity_poly.type
_entity_poly.pdbx_seq_one_letter_code
_entity_poly.pdbx_strand_id
1 'polypeptide(L)'
;THPSDPKRLLVAISTAGVLESLDGGKTWQSRNKGLLMDYLPDPGAEWGHDPHYVELCESQPEHVWMQNHCGVFYSADGAATWKKVSAPDQGVHFGFPVAVDEHDGKTAWLVPGKSDQHRTTIEGSLFVARTSDGGETWQQLRDGLPQEHAYDVVYRHALSSVGDCVAFGSTTGNLYVSEDRGETWACASSNLPPIYSVRWG
;
A
#
# COMPACT_ATOMS: atom_id res chain seq x y z
N THR A 1 -7.52 -8.86 10.47
CA THR A 1 -7.76 -9.30 11.87
C THR A 1 -6.49 -9.10 12.64
N HIS A 2 -6.56 -8.74 13.92
CA HIS A 2 -5.36 -8.62 14.74
C HIS A 2 -4.76 -10.02 15.01
N PRO A 3 -3.43 -10.21 14.89
CA PRO A 3 -2.81 -11.54 14.95
C PRO A 3 -2.95 -12.21 16.34
N SER A 4 -3.00 -11.42 17.42
CA SER A 4 -3.14 -11.93 18.80
C SER A 4 -4.52 -11.71 19.43
N ASP A 5 -5.46 -11.05 18.74
CA ASP A 5 -6.82 -10.86 19.25
C ASP A 5 -7.85 -11.00 18.11
N PRO A 6 -8.51 -12.16 17.99
CA PRO A 6 -9.47 -12.40 16.92
C PRO A 6 -10.73 -11.53 17.01
N LYS A 7 -10.97 -10.85 18.15
CA LYS A 7 -12.10 -9.91 18.29
C LYS A 7 -11.76 -8.51 17.79
N ARG A 8 -10.47 -8.16 17.69
CA ARG A 8 -10.02 -6.88 17.12
C ARG A 8 -9.98 -7.00 15.59
N LEU A 9 -10.90 -6.30 14.94
CA LEU A 9 -11.06 -6.25 13.49
C LEU A 9 -10.79 -4.83 13.00
N LEU A 10 -10.02 -4.72 11.93
CA LEU A 10 -9.85 -3.47 11.18
C LEU A 10 -10.42 -3.70 9.78
N VAL A 11 -11.29 -2.80 9.31
CA VAL A 11 -11.92 -2.84 8.00
C VAL A 11 -11.74 -1.51 7.32
N ALA A 12 -11.33 -1.54 6.05
CA ALA A 12 -11.18 -0.36 5.21
C ALA A 12 -12.19 -0.41 4.06
N ILE A 13 -12.89 0.69 3.79
CA ILE A 13 -13.98 0.76 2.82
C ILE A 13 -13.76 1.94 1.87
N SER A 14 -13.71 1.65 0.56
CA SER A 14 -13.76 2.61 -0.54
C SER A 14 -15.23 2.86 -0.96
N THR A 15 -15.93 3.93 -0.54
CA THR A 15 -15.54 5.01 0.36
C THR A 15 -16.29 4.93 1.70
N ALA A 16 -15.58 5.25 2.79
CA ALA A 16 -16.06 5.55 4.14
C ALA A 16 -14.85 5.80 5.06
N GLY A 17 -13.74 5.08 4.82
CA GLY A 17 -12.52 5.12 5.62
C GLY A 17 -12.27 3.80 6.33
N VAL A 18 -11.61 3.89 7.48
CA VAL A 18 -11.20 2.76 8.31
C VAL A 18 -12.12 2.69 9.54
N LEU A 19 -12.59 1.48 9.85
CA LEU A 19 -13.39 1.16 11.01
C LEU A 19 -12.71 0.06 11.81
N GLU A 20 -12.85 0.13 13.13
CA GLU A 20 -12.41 -0.92 14.04
C GLU A 20 -13.58 -1.49 14.83
N SER A 21 -13.54 -2.80 15.06
CA SER A 21 -14.34 -3.48 16.07
C SER A 21 -13.42 -4.12 17.09
N LEU A 22 -13.81 -4.09 18.36
CA LEU A 22 -13.10 -4.76 19.47
C LEU A 22 -13.89 -5.94 20.06
N ASP A 23 -15.06 -6.25 19.49
CA ASP A 23 -16.00 -7.25 20.00
C ASP A 23 -16.39 -8.31 18.96
N GLY A 24 -15.54 -8.50 17.94
CA GLY A 24 -15.76 -9.47 16.87
C GLY A 24 -16.80 -9.01 15.84
N GLY A 25 -16.94 -7.71 15.63
CA GLY A 25 -17.78 -7.11 14.59
C GLY A 25 -19.20 -6.76 15.04
N LYS A 26 -19.50 -6.76 16.34
CA LYS A 26 -20.83 -6.39 16.86
C LYS A 26 -21.00 -4.88 16.94
N THR A 27 -19.95 -4.17 17.32
CA THR A 27 -19.89 -2.71 17.31
C THR A 27 -18.66 -2.22 16.57
N TRP A 28 -18.77 -1.01 15.98
CA TRP A 28 -17.75 -0.41 15.13
C TRP A 28 -17.54 1.05 15.50
N GLN A 29 -16.29 1.50 15.43
CA GLN A 29 -15.89 2.89 15.62
C GLN A 29 -14.99 3.35 14.47
N SER A 30 -15.03 4.65 14.16
CA SER A 30 -14.17 5.24 13.14
C SER A 30 -12.70 5.23 13.58
N ARG A 31 -11.80 5.02 12.61
CA ARG A 31 -10.34 5.08 12.75
C ARG A 31 -9.73 5.99 11.69
N ASN A 32 -10.36 7.15 11.50
CA ASN A 32 -10.05 8.09 10.41
C ASN A 32 -9.25 9.32 10.85
N LYS A 33 -8.92 9.44 12.14
CA LYS A 33 -8.23 10.61 12.67
C LYS A 33 -6.86 10.80 12.01
N GLY A 34 -6.66 11.96 11.39
CA GLY A 34 -5.41 12.31 10.69
C GLY A 34 -5.40 11.95 9.20
N LEU A 35 -6.43 11.25 8.71
CA LEU A 35 -6.64 11.09 7.28
C LEU A 35 -7.09 12.40 6.64
N LEU A 36 -6.71 12.59 5.37
CA LEU A 36 -7.00 13.80 4.60
C LEU A 36 -7.59 13.44 3.24
N MET A 37 -8.64 14.16 2.83
CA MET A 37 -9.30 14.06 1.52
C MET A 37 -9.24 15.39 0.80
N ASP A 38 -8.22 15.58 -0.04
CA ASP A 38 -7.96 16.87 -0.68
C ASP A 38 -9.06 17.28 -1.69
N TYR A 39 -9.97 16.38 -2.05
CA TYR A 39 -11.10 16.62 -2.96
C TYR A 39 -12.40 17.09 -2.28
N LEU A 40 -12.50 17.08 -0.95
CA LEU A 40 -13.69 17.52 -0.20
C LEU A 40 -13.55 18.95 0.34
N PRO A 41 -14.67 19.66 0.58
CA PRO A 41 -14.66 20.97 1.22
C PRO A 41 -14.07 20.97 2.64
N ASP A 42 -14.26 19.87 3.39
CA ASP A 42 -13.59 19.59 4.66
C ASP A 42 -12.68 18.36 4.48
N PRO A 43 -11.38 18.55 4.22
CA PRO A 43 -10.45 17.45 4.03
C PRO A 43 -10.29 16.53 5.25
N GLY A 44 -10.61 17.03 6.45
CA GLY A 44 -10.50 16.30 7.71
C GLY A 44 -11.82 15.70 8.20
N ALA A 45 -12.86 15.68 7.36
CA ALA A 45 -14.14 15.11 7.71
C ALA A 45 -14.00 13.66 8.18
N GLU A 46 -14.75 13.27 9.22
CA GLU A 46 -14.62 11.95 9.85
C GLU A 46 -14.88 10.79 8.88
N TRP A 47 -15.69 11.00 7.85
CA TRP A 47 -16.18 9.96 6.94
C TRP A 47 -15.98 10.35 5.48
N GLY A 48 -15.91 9.33 4.62
CA GLY A 48 -15.84 9.49 3.16
C GLY A 48 -14.45 9.25 2.57
N HIS A 49 -13.47 8.88 3.40
CA HIS A 49 -12.12 8.55 2.94
C HIS A 49 -12.13 7.33 2.01
N ASP A 50 -11.20 7.30 1.06
CA ASP A 50 -11.05 6.23 0.07
C ASP A 50 -9.74 5.45 0.25
N PRO A 51 -9.64 4.58 1.28
CA PRO A 51 -8.51 3.69 1.46
C PRO A 51 -8.46 2.66 0.31
N HIS A 52 -7.36 2.61 -0.44
CA HIS A 52 -7.20 1.60 -1.48
C HIS A 52 -6.81 0.25 -0.90
N TYR A 53 -5.85 0.24 0.03
CA TYR A 53 -5.41 -0.96 0.75
C TYR A 53 -4.84 -0.60 2.12
N VAL A 54 -5.08 -1.46 3.11
CA VAL A 54 -4.57 -1.32 4.47
C VAL A 54 -3.91 -2.63 4.87
N GLU A 55 -2.71 -2.55 5.42
CA GLU A 55 -1.95 -3.70 5.88
C GLU A 55 -1.20 -3.38 7.18
N LEU A 56 -1.10 -4.36 8.06
CA LEU A 56 -0.39 -4.25 9.33
C LEU A 56 0.88 -5.09 9.30
N CYS A 57 1.87 -4.73 10.10
CA CYS A 57 3.01 -5.60 10.36
C CYS A 57 2.58 -6.77 11.26
N GLU A 58 2.87 -8.01 10.85
CA GLU A 58 2.41 -9.20 11.57
C GLU A 58 2.97 -9.28 13.00
N SER A 59 4.27 -9.05 13.17
CA SER A 59 4.91 -9.09 14.50
C SER A 59 4.74 -7.80 15.30
N GLN A 60 4.39 -6.68 14.65
CA GLN A 60 4.22 -5.36 15.26
C GLN A 60 2.88 -4.74 14.82
N PRO A 61 1.72 -5.31 15.20
CA PRO A 61 0.42 -4.95 14.63
C PRO A 61 -0.08 -3.53 14.91
N GLU A 62 0.63 -2.77 15.76
CA GLU A 62 0.40 -1.33 15.95
C GLU A 62 0.94 -0.50 14.76
N HIS A 63 1.85 -1.06 13.97
CA HIS A 63 2.31 -0.47 12.72
C HIS A 63 1.34 -0.84 11.61
N VAL A 64 0.63 0.16 11.10
CA VAL A 64 -0.37 -0.01 10.04
C VAL A 64 -0.08 0.97 8.92
N TRP A 65 -0.07 0.45 7.71
CA TRP A 65 0.15 1.19 6.48
C TRP A 65 -1.11 1.25 5.65
N MET A 66 -1.26 2.35 4.92
CA MET A 66 -2.37 2.54 4.02
C MET A 66 -1.96 3.29 2.77
N GLN A 67 -2.19 2.67 1.62
CA GLN A 67 -2.33 3.41 0.36
C GLN A 67 -3.78 3.91 0.28
N ASN A 68 -3.95 5.21 0.12
CA ASN A 68 -5.23 5.90 0.03
C ASN A 68 -5.30 6.67 -1.30
N HIS A 69 -6.50 7.01 -1.75
CA HIS A 69 -6.72 7.85 -2.92
C HIS A 69 -5.97 9.19 -2.84
N CYS A 70 -5.89 9.78 -1.64
CA CYS A 70 -5.25 11.09 -1.40
C CYS A 70 -3.83 11.01 -0.82
N GLY A 71 -3.17 9.85 -0.86
CA GLY A 71 -1.79 9.73 -0.42
C GLY A 71 -1.45 8.41 0.25
N VAL A 72 -0.30 8.39 0.90
CA VAL A 72 0.20 7.27 1.69
C VAL A 72 0.14 7.68 3.15
N PHE A 73 -0.41 6.81 3.99
CA PHE A 73 -0.58 7.05 5.40
C PHE A 73 0.05 5.92 6.21
N TYR A 74 0.60 6.29 7.36
CA TYR A 74 1.21 5.39 8.31
C TYR A 74 0.70 5.70 9.72
N SER A 75 0.48 4.64 10.49
CA SER A 75 0.09 4.66 11.89
C SER A 75 1.07 3.79 12.68
N ALA A 76 1.47 4.28 13.86
CA ALA A 76 2.29 3.54 14.83
C ALA A 76 1.51 3.21 16.12
N ASP A 77 0.19 3.40 16.09
CA ASP A 77 -0.73 3.25 17.22
C ASP A 77 -1.99 2.45 16.84
N GLY A 78 -1.83 1.50 15.91
CA GLY A 78 -2.86 0.52 15.56
C GLY A 78 -4.05 1.14 14.86
N ALA A 79 -3.78 2.06 13.93
CA ALA A 79 -4.74 2.88 13.21
C ALA A 79 -5.56 3.85 14.09
N ALA A 80 -5.13 4.12 15.34
CA ALA A 80 -5.81 5.12 16.17
C ALA A 80 -5.60 6.55 15.64
N THR A 81 -4.40 6.84 15.10
CA THR A 81 -4.09 8.06 14.36
C THR A 81 -3.25 7.76 13.14
N TRP A 82 -3.38 8.61 12.12
CA TRP A 82 -2.65 8.49 10.86
C TRP A 82 -1.80 9.73 10.59
N LYS A 83 -0.61 9.50 10.05
CA LYS A 83 0.29 10.53 9.49
C LYS A 83 0.36 10.35 7.98
N LYS A 84 0.12 11.41 7.22
CA LYS A 84 0.40 11.44 5.77
C LYS A 84 1.92 11.43 5.56
N VAL A 85 2.42 10.44 4.85
CA VAL A 85 3.86 10.19 4.60
C VAL A 85 4.18 10.15 3.10
N SER A 86 3.31 10.75 2.28
CA SER A 86 3.55 10.94 0.85
C SER A 86 4.81 11.79 0.59
N ALA A 87 5.51 11.47 -0.49
CA ALA A 87 6.57 12.26 -1.09
C ALA A 87 6.28 12.46 -2.59
N PRO A 88 5.39 13.40 -2.97
CA PRO A 88 4.94 13.56 -4.36
C PRO A 88 6.07 13.86 -5.35
N ASP A 89 7.10 14.59 -4.94
CA ASP A 89 8.29 14.90 -5.75
C ASP A 89 9.10 13.64 -6.11
N GLN A 90 8.91 12.55 -5.35
CA GLN A 90 9.50 11.23 -5.61
C GLN A 90 8.47 10.26 -6.21
N GLY A 91 7.31 10.75 -6.66
CA GLY A 91 6.23 9.93 -7.19
C GLY A 91 5.46 9.12 -6.14
N VAL A 92 5.76 9.26 -4.84
CA VAL A 92 5.08 8.54 -3.76
C VAL A 92 3.85 9.32 -3.31
N HIS A 93 2.73 9.08 -3.97
CA HIS A 93 1.47 9.73 -3.62
C HIS A 93 0.27 8.84 -3.96
N PHE A 94 0.09 8.55 -5.25
CA PHE A 94 -1.00 7.74 -5.75
C PHE A 94 -0.51 6.33 -6.11
N GLY A 95 -1.38 5.34 -5.90
CA GLY A 95 -1.12 3.92 -6.12
C GLY A 95 -2.29 3.13 -5.56
N PHE A 96 -2.23 1.80 -5.57
CA PHE A 96 -3.27 0.96 -4.94
C PHE A 96 -2.74 0.02 -3.86
N PRO A 97 -1.63 -0.71 -4.08
CA PRO A 97 -1.16 -1.66 -3.09
C PRO A 97 -0.25 -1.01 -2.05
N VAL A 98 -0.13 -1.68 -0.92
CA VAL A 98 0.99 -1.58 0.01
C VAL A 98 1.35 -3.00 0.44
N ALA A 99 2.63 -3.25 0.72
CA ALA A 99 3.12 -4.43 1.43
C ALA A 99 3.98 -3.99 2.61
N VAL A 100 3.93 -4.73 3.72
CA VAL A 100 4.62 -4.40 4.97
C VAL A 100 5.54 -5.55 5.34
N ASP A 101 6.73 -5.24 5.83
CA ASP A 101 7.63 -6.27 6.36
C ASP A 101 7.01 -6.95 7.59
N GLU A 102 7.09 -8.28 7.65
CA GLU A 102 6.47 -9.08 8.72
C GLU A 102 7.14 -8.90 10.09
N HIS A 103 8.37 -8.39 10.12
CA HIS A 103 9.22 -8.24 11.30
C HIS A 103 9.58 -6.79 11.64
N ASP A 104 9.54 -5.88 10.67
CA ASP A 104 9.80 -4.45 10.85
C ASP A 104 8.66 -3.58 10.32
N GLY A 105 7.77 -3.14 11.21
CA GLY A 105 6.60 -2.34 10.82
C GLY A 105 6.92 -0.93 10.30
N LYS A 106 8.17 -0.48 10.34
CA LYS A 106 8.61 0.75 9.68
C LYS A 106 9.02 0.55 8.22
N THR A 107 9.16 -0.70 7.79
CA THR A 107 9.50 -1.04 6.41
C THR A 107 8.24 -1.39 5.61
N ALA A 108 8.07 -0.73 4.47
CA ALA A 108 6.95 -0.96 3.56
C ALA A 108 7.34 -0.71 2.10
N TRP A 109 6.62 -1.37 1.21
CA TRP A 109 6.73 -1.22 -0.24
C TRP A 109 5.42 -0.75 -0.86
N LEU A 110 5.52 0.06 -1.91
CA LEU A 110 4.41 0.53 -2.73
C LEU A 110 4.77 0.35 -4.20
N VAL A 111 3.75 0.29 -5.06
CA VAL A 111 3.92 0.46 -6.51
C VAL A 111 3.16 1.70 -6.96
N PRO A 112 3.84 2.85 -7.10
CA PRO A 112 3.18 4.10 -7.43
C PRO A 112 2.61 4.12 -8.86
N GLY A 113 1.50 4.84 -9.01
CA GLY A 113 0.88 5.16 -10.30
C GLY A 113 0.70 6.68 -10.46
N LYS A 114 0.54 7.13 -11.69
CA LYS A 114 0.49 8.56 -12.03
C LYS A 114 -0.67 9.30 -11.37
N SER A 115 -1.90 8.82 -11.58
CA SER A 115 -3.10 9.36 -10.93
C SER A 115 -4.31 8.47 -11.22
N ASP A 116 -5.43 8.76 -10.55
CA ASP A 116 -6.75 8.18 -10.79
C ASP A 116 -7.25 8.38 -12.24
N GLN A 117 -6.91 9.53 -12.84
CA GLN A 117 -7.28 9.91 -14.22
C GLN A 117 -6.43 9.23 -15.28
N HIS A 118 -5.13 9.04 -15.03
CA HIS A 118 -4.20 8.54 -16.04
C HIS A 118 -3.93 7.04 -15.92
N ARG A 119 -4.07 6.44 -14.71
CA ARG A 119 -3.91 5.00 -14.43
C ARG A 119 -2.81 4.33 -15.25
N THR A 120 -1.61 4.88 -15.15
CA THR A 120 -0.38 4.40 -15.78
C THR A 120 0.79 4.62 -14.82
N THR A 121 1.97 4.15 -15.19
CA THR A 121 3.22 4.50 -14.52
C THR A 121 3.54 6.00 -14.65
N ILE A 122 4.43 6.48 -13.79
CA ILE A 122 4.94 7.86 -13.84
C ILE A 122 6.00 7.92 -14.94
N GLU A 123 5.81 8.84 -15.89
CA GLU A 123 6.74 9.05 -17.02
C GLU A 123 7.02 7.80 -17.88
N GLY A 124 6.11 6.81 -17.89
CA GLY A 124 6.31 5.57 -18.64
C GLY A 124 7.36 4.65 -18.01
N SER A 125 7.67 4.85 -16.73
CA SER A 125 8.76 4.19 -16.01
C SER A 125 8.25 3.55 -14.72
N LEU A 126 8.45 2.24 -14.58
CA LEU A 126 8.00 1.47 -13.43
C LEU A 126 9.06 1.47 -12.32
N PHE A 127 8.61 1.64 -11.08
CA PHE A 127 9.45 1.47 -9.90
C PHE A 127 8.63 0.99 -8.71
N VAL A 128 9.29 0.38 -7.74
CA VAL A 128 8.74 0.11 -6.41
C VAL A 128 9.32 1.12 -5.45
N ALA A 129 8.47 1.77 -4.65
CA ALA A 129 8.94 2.66 -3.60
C ALA A 129 9.10 1.86 -2.31
N ARG A 130 10.26 1.97 -1.64
CA ARG A 130 10.49 1.39 -0.31
C ARG A 130 10.83 2.47 0.70
N THR A 131 10.34 2.30 1.92
CA THR A 131 10.81 3.02 3.11
C THR A 131 11.24 2.01 4.16
N SER A 132 12.11 2.42 5.08
CA SER A 132 12.54 1.65 6.25
C SER A 132 12.54 2.48 7.54
N ASP A 133 11.89 3.65 7.51
CA ASP A 133 11.88 4.62 8.61
C ASP A 133 10.46 5.13 8.94
N GLY A 134 9.42 4.40 8.52
CA GLY A 134 8.04 4.83 8.73
C GLY A 134 7.61 5.94 7.78
N GLY A 135 8.23 6.01 6.59
CA GLY A 135 7.86 6.95 5.53
C GLY A 135 8.43 8.35 5.72
N GLU A 136 9.47 8.50 6.54
CA GLU A 136 10.25 9.74 6.61
C GLU A 136 11.07 9.94 5.34
N THR A 137 11.62 8.85 4.80
CA THR A 137 12.30 8.82 3.50
C THR A 137 11.83 7.65 2.64
N TRP A 138 11.98 7.82 1.33
CA TRP A 138 11.61 6.84 0.32
C TRP A 138 12.76 6.59 -0.65
N GLN A 139 12.89 5.36 -1.11
CA GLN A 139 13.84 4.93 -2.14
C GLN A 139 13.06 4.41 -3.34
N GLN A 140 13.48 4.78 -4.55
CA GLN A 140 12.91 4.26 -5.78
C GLN A 140 13.75 3.07 -6.27
N LEU A 141 13.14 1.90 -6.27
CA LEU A 141 13.76 0.65 -6.66
C LEU A 141 13.36 0.33 -8.10
N ARG A 142 14.36 0.30 -8.99
CA ARG A 142 14.17 0.32 -10.45
C ARG A 142 14.91 -0.78 -11.20
N ASP A 143 15.94 -1.37 -10.60
CA ASP A 143 16.81 -2.29 -11.31
C ASP A 143 16.03 -3.55 -11.73
N GLY A 144 16.11 -3.89 -13.02
CA GLY A 144 15.33 -4.96 -13.63
C GLY A 144 13.86 -4.64 -13.99
N LEU A 145 13.37 -3.41 -13.74
CA LEU A 145 12.02 -2.98 -14.12
C LEU A 145 12.03 -2.13 -15.40
N PRO A 146 10.96 -2.17 -16.24
CA PRO A 146 10.88 -1.35 -17.44
C PRO A 146 10.91 0.16 -17.13
N GLN A 147 11.88 0.87 -17.71
CA GLN A 147 12.06 2.31 -17.48
C GLN A 147 11.50 3.19 -18.59
N GLU A 148 11.03 2.59 -19.68
CA GLU A 148 10.39 3.27 -20.81
C GLU A 148 9.19 2.44 -21.27
N HIS A 149 8.17 3.12 -21.81
CA HIS A 149 6.96 2.49 -22.35
C HIS A 149 6.25 1.52 -21.40
N ALA A 150 6.40 1.72 -20.08
CA ALA A 150 5.71 0.95 -19.07
C ALA A 150 4.28 1.49 -18.89
N TYR A 151 3.28 0.65 -19.11
CA TYR A 151 1.86 1.00 -18.93
C TYR A 151 1.19 0.15 -17.85
N ASP A 152 2.00 -0.53 -17.04
CA ASP A 152 1.56 -1.36 -15.93
C ASP A 152 0.82 -0.53 -14.87
N VAL A 153 -0.26 -1.10 -14.36
CA VAL A 153 -0.92 -0.70 -13.12
C VAL A 153 -0.91 -1.89 -12.18
N VAL A 154 -0.71 -1.67 -10.89
CA VAL A 154 -0.77 -2.74 -9.89
C VAL A 154 -2.03 -2.57 -9.06
N TYR A 155 -2.83 -3.63 -8.96
CA TYR A 155 -4.06 -3.62 -8.17
C TYR A 155 -3.79 -3.75 -6.67
N ARG A 156 -4.79 -3.35 -5.87
CA ARG A 156 -4.67 -3.22 -4.41
C ARG A 156 -4.19 -4.47 -3.66
N HIS A 157 -4.36 -5.68 -4.21
CA HIS A 157 -3.90 -6.94 -3.60
C HIS A 157 -2.72 -7.58 -4.35
N ALA A 158 -2.17 -6.92 -5.36
CA ALA A 158 -1.19 -7.49 -6.28
C ALA A 158 0.26 -7.15 -5.92
N LEU A 159 0.56 -6.92 -4.64
CA LEU A 159 1.90 -6.75 -4.07
C LEU A 159 1.96 -7.53 -2.76
N SER A 160 3.05 -8.25 -2.51
CA SER A 160 3.25 -9.02 -1.27
C SER A 160 4.73 -9.23 -0.99
N SER A 161 5.11 -9.30 0.29
CA SER A 161 6.47 -9.57 0.77
C SER A 161 6.49 -10.72 1.78
N VAL A 162 7.60 -11.47 1.83
CA VAL A 162 7.91 -12.48 2.85
C VAL A 162 9.43 -12.61 2.97
N GLY A 163 9.98 -12.53 4.19
CA GLY A 163 11.43 -12.41 4.38
C GLY A 163 12.06 -11.33 3.49
N ASP A 164 13.00 -11.72 2.64
CA ASP A 164 13.64 -10.82 1.67
C ASP A 164 12.95 -10.79 0.31
N CYS A 165 11.93 -11.62 0.09
CA CYS A 165 11.23 -11.68 -1.18
C CYS A 165 10.12 -10.62 -1.26
N VAL A 166 10.02 -9.93 -2.40
CA VAL A 166 8.92 -9.03 -2.73
C VAL A 166 8.42 -9.37 -4.14
N ALA A 167 7.11 -9.49 -4.32
CA ALA A 167 6.53 -9.78 -5.62
C ALA A 167 5.33 -8.88 -5.90
N PHE A 168 5.18 -8.46 -7.16
CA PHE A 168 3.98 -7.77 -7.61
C PHE A 168 3.55 -8.19 -9.01
N GLY A 169 2.24 -8.09 -9.25
CA GLY A 169 1.62 -8.41 -10.52
C GLY A 169 0.90 -7.22 -11.11
N SER A 170 0.99 -7.04 -12.44
CA SER A 170 0.35 -5.93 -13.13
C SER A 170 -0.94 -6.32 -13.85
N THR A 171 -1.71 -5.29 -14.22
CA THR A 171 -2.90 -5.39 -15.06
C THR A 171 -2.64 -5.89 -16.47
N THR A 172 -1.41 -5.79 -16.96
CA THR A 172 -0.98 -6.26 -18.29
C THR A 172 -0.45 -7.69 -18.25
N GLY A 173 -0.44 -8.35 -17.09
CA GLY A 173 -0.05 -9.76 -16.97
C GLY A 173 1.43 -9.99 -16.66
N ASN A 174 2.17 -8.94 -16.28
CA ASN A 174 3.56 -9.05 -15.85
C ASN A 174 3.63 -9.38 -14.36
N LEU A 175 4.38 -10.42 -14.00
CA LEU A 175 4.73 -10.79 -12.62
C LEU A 175 6.21 -10.52 -12.41
N TYR A 176 6.52 -9.61 -11.49
CA TYR A 176 7.88 -9.29 -11.09
C TYR A 176 8.15 -9.81 -9.68
N VAL A 177 9.36 -10.34 -9.48
CA VAL A 177 9.83 -10.88 -8.20
C VAL A 177 11.22 -10.33 -7.92
N SER A 178 11.45 -9.93 -6.69
CA SER A 178 12.75 -9.62 -6.11
C SER A 178 13.00 -10.58 -4.95
N GLU A 179 14.23 -11.06 -4.82
CA GLU A 179 14.71 -11.92 -3.72
C GLU A 179 15.64 -11.16 -2.76
N ASP A 180 15.74 -9.84 -2.92
CA ASP A 180 16.67 -8.96 -2.23
C ASP A 180 16.00 -7.65 -1.76
N ARG A 181 14.78 -7.76 -1.23
CA ARG A 181 14.01 -6.65 -0.62
C ARG A 181 13.69 -5.52 -1.59
N GLY A 182 13.60 -5.87 -2.88
CA GLY A 182 13.31 -4.98 -3.99
C GLY A 182 14.53 -4.34 -4.64
N GLU A 183 15.77 -4.64 -4.23
CA GLU A 183 16.96 -4.01 -4.84
C GLU A 183 17.07 -4.36 -6.33
N THR A 184 16.82 -5.61 -6.70
CA THR A 184 16.78 -6.08 -8.09
C THR A 184 15.52 -6.88 -8.38
N TRP A 185 15.00 -6.75 -9.62
CA TRP A 185 13.75 -7.40 -10.04
C TRP A 185 13.96 -8.30 -11.25
N ALA A 186 13.29 -9.44 -11.23
CA ALA A 186 13.16 -10.34 -12.37
C ALA A 186 11.69 -10.42 -12.83
N CYS A 187 11.46 -10.36 -14.14
CA CYS A 187 10.15 -10.67 -14.72
C CYS A 187 9.98 -12.19 -14.78
N ALA A 188 9.23 -12.75 -13.84
CA ALA A 188 8.96 -14.19 -13.76
C ALA A 188 7.98 -14.66 -14.85
N SER A 189 7.07 -13.78 -15.29
CA SER A 189 6.15 -14.03 -16.40
C SER A 189 5.64 -12.71 -16.98
N SER A 190 5.41 -12.65 -18.28
CA SER A 190 4.85 -11.49 -18.99
C SER A 190 3.57 -11.80 -19.78
N ASN A 191 3.00 -12.99 -19.59
CA ASN A 191 1.95 -13.54 -20.45
C ASN A 191 0.73 -14.03 -19.66
N LEU A 192 0.57 -13.58 -18.42
CA LEU A 192 -0.60 -13.92 -17.62
C LEU A 192 -1.80 -13.06 -18.01
N PRO A 193 -3.02 -13.47 -17.68
CA PRO A 193 -4.14 -12.55 -17.58
C PRO A 193 -3.86 -11.45 -16.54
N PRO A 194 -4.67 -10.37 -16.49
CA PRO A 194 -4.55 -9.34 -15.45
C PRO A 194 -4.46 -9.94 -14.04
N ILE A 195 -3.41 -9.58 -13.30
CA ILE A 195 -3.14 -10.16 -11.99
C ILE A 195 -3.87 -9.35 -10.93
N TYR A 196 -4.88 -9.96 -10.30
CA TYR A 196 -5.67 -9.30 -9.27
C TYR A 196 -5.06 -9.38 -7.87
N SER A 197 -4.31 -10.45 -7.59
CA SER A 197 -3.70 -10.69 -6.29
C SER A 197 -2.40 -11.47 -6.41
N VAL A 198 -1.43 -11.10 -5.59
CA VAL A 198 -0.18 -11.84 -5.35
C VAL A 198 -0.10 -12.08 -3.85
N ARG A 199 0.15 -13.32 -3.43
CA ARG A 199 0.29 -13.67 -2.01
C ARG A 199 1.29 -14.81 -1.86
N TRP A 200 2.11 -14.72 -0.83
CA TRP A 200 2.86 -15.84 -0.30
C TRP A 200 1.93 -16.74 0.52
N GLY A 201 2.17 -18.06 0.47
CA GLY A 201 1.31 -19.09 1.07
C GLY A 201 1.77 -19.56 2.43
#